data_AF-A0A656JL51-F1
#
_entry.id   AF-A0A656JL51-F1
#
_cell.length_a   1.000
_cell.length_b   1.000
_cell.length_c   1.000
_cell.angle_alpha   90.00
_cell.angle_beta   90.00
_cell.angle_gamma   90.00
#
_symmetry.space_group_name_H-M   'P 1'
#
loop_
_entity.id
_entity.type
_entity.pdbx_description
1 polymer ?
#
loop_
_entity_poly.entity_id
_entity_poly.type
_entity_poly.pdbx_seq_one_letter_code
_entity_poly.pdbx_strand_id
1 'polypeptide(L)' 'MNFPYGIPMTFASLGLIEPLLRALEALGYQTPTPVQTQAIPPVLAGRDLM' A
#
# COMPACT_ATOMS: atom_id res chain seq x y z
N MET A 1 11.87 1.83 -18.81
CA MET A 1 11.63 3.20 -18.32
C MET A 1 12.17 3.33 -16.90
N ASN A 2 12.92 4.38 -16.59
CA ASN A 2 13.48 4.67 -15.26
C ASN A 2 12.85 5.97 -14.75
N PHE A 3 12.18 5.95 -13.59
CA PHE A 3 11.50 7.12 -12.99
C PHE A 3 12.27 7.57 -11.73
N PRO A 4 12.94 8.74 -11.74
CA PRO A 4 13.97 9.08 -10.74
C PRO A 4 13.50 9.76 -9.44
N TYR A 5 12.20 9.98 -9.18
CA TYR A 5 11.77 10.69 -7.95
C TYR A 5 10.43 10.20 -7.40
N GLY A 6 10.51 9.52 -6.26
CA GLY A 6 9.39 9.08 -5.44
C GLY A 6 9.79 7.80 -4.72
N ILE A 7 9.97 7.85 -3.40
CA ILE A 7 10.12 6.63 -2.61
C ILE A 7 8.84 5.81 -2.90
N PRO A 8 8.94 4.63 -3.54
CA PRO A 8 7.75 3.87 -3.87
C PRO A 8 7.00 3.60 -2.57
N MET A 9 5.74 4.02 -2.53
CA MET A 9 4.87 3.75 -1.39
C MET A 9 4.84 2.23 -1.20
N THR A 10 5.21 1.76 -0.01
CA THR A 10 5.20 0.33 0.31
C THR A 10 4.01 0.02 1.21
N PHE A 11 3.54 -1.23 1.21
CA PHE A 11 2.54 -1.67 2.17
C PHE A 11 2.98 -1.49 3.63
N ALA A 12 4.28 -1.57 3.91
CA ALA A 12 4.83 -1.30 5.25
C ALA A 12 4.62 0.16 5.70
N SER A 13 4.62 1.12 4.76
CA SER A 13 4.40 2.54 5.07
C SER A 13 2.94 2.88 5.40
N LEU A 14 2.00 1.95 5.21
CA LEU A 14 0.56 2.15 5.44
C LEU A 14 0.12 1.89 6.88
N GLY A 15 1.00 1.42 7.77
CA GLY A 15 0.64 1.09 9.16
C GLY A 15 -0.26 -0.13 9.29
N LEU A 16 -0.16 -1.07 8.36
CA LEU A 16 -0.89 -2.34 8.40
C LEU A 16 -0.37 -3.24 9.52
N ILE A 17 -1.24 -4.09 10.05
CA ILE A 17 -0.85 -5.10 11.04
C ILE A 17 0.11 -6.13 10.43
N GLU A 18 1.03 -6.64 11.27
CA GLU A 18 2.08 -7.60 10.86
C GLU A 18 1.55 -8.82 10.09
N PRO A 19 0.42 -9.47 10.47
CA PRO A 19 -0.09 -10.62 9.70
C PRO A 19 -0.41 -10.30 8.24
N LEU A 20 -0.90 -9.07 7.97
CA LEU A 20 -1.23 -8.64 6.61
C LEU A 20 0.04 -8.37 5.81
N LEU A 21 1.05 -7.75 6.42
CA LEU A 21 2.36 -7.54 5.79
C LEU A 21 3.01 -8.88 5.38
N ARG A 22 2.93 -9.90 6.24
CA ARG A 22 3.43 -11.24 5.93
C ARG A 22 2.69 -11.91 4.78
N ALA A 23 1.37 -11.76 4.73
CA ALA A 23 0.58 -12.28 3.63
C ALA A 23 0.96 -11.61 2.29
N LEU A 24 1.14 -10.28 2.30
CA LEU A 24 1.57 -9.53 1.13
C LEU A 24 2.96 -9.97 0.66
N GLU A 25 3.91 -10.16 1.58
CA GLU A 25 5.25 -10.67 1.31
C GLU A 25 5.20 -12.08 0.68
N ALA A 26 4.44 -13.01 1.29
CA ALA A 26 4.29 -14.38 0.78
C ALA A 26 3.66 -14.44 -0.61
N LEU A 27 2.78 -13.50 -0.94
CA LEU A 27 2.15 -13.36 -2.25
C LEU A 27 3.02 -12.60 -3.26
N GLY A 28 4.17 -12.06 -2.85
CA GLY A 28 5.06 -11.26 -3.69
C GLY A 28 4.51 -9.86 -4.00
N TYR A 29 3.55 -9.36 -3.21
CA TYR A 29 3.00 -8.02 -3.36
C TYR A 29 3.87 -6.99 -2.64
N GLN A 30 4.76 -6.35 -3.40
CA GLN A 30 5.70 -5.37 -2.88
C GLN A 30 5.17 -3.94 -2.95
N THR A 31 4.50 -3.61 -4.05
CA THR A 31 4.02 -2.24 -4.33
C THR A 31 2.51 -2.25 -4.53
N PRO A 32 1.75 -1.43 -3.78
CA PRO A 32 0.34 -1.22 -4.04
C PRO A 32 0.10 -0.69 -5.46
N THR A 33 -0.99 -1.13 -6.06
CA THR A 33 -1.47 -0.61 -7.35
C THR A 33 -1.91 0.84 -7.24
N PRO A 34 -2.01 1.60 -8.36
CA PRO A 34 -2.44 3.00 -8.33
C PRO A 34 -3.82 3.24 -7.69
N VAL A 35 -4.72 2.26 -7.76
CA VAL A 35 -6.03 2.35 -7.07
C VAL A 35 -5.88 2.11 -5.57
N GLN A 36 -5.01 1.18 -5.16
CA GLN A 36 -4.76 0.87 -3.75
C GLN A 36 -4.03 2.01 -3.03
N THR A 37 -3.11 2.70 -3.68
CA THR A 37 -2.44 3.89 -3.10
C THR A 37 -3.42 5.01 -2.79
N GLN A 38 -4.52 5.12 -3.57
CA GLN A 38 -5.57 6.11 -3.37
C GLN A 38 -6.64 5.64 -2.37
N ALA A 39 -6.97 4.35 -2.36
CA ALA A 39 -8.08 3.81 -1.59
C ALA A 39 -7.70 3.34 -0.18
N ILE A 40 -6.50 2.78 0.02
CA ILE A 40 -6.13 2.20 1.33
C ILE A 40 -5.99 3.28 2.41
N PRO A 41 -5.25 4.40 2.21
CA PRO A 41 -5.11 5.42 3.25
C PRO A 41 -6.44 5.99 3.80
N PRO A 42 -7.42 6.41 2.97
CA PRO A 42 -8.69 6.92 3.50
C PRO A 42 -9.49 5.83 4.23
N VAL A 43 -9.48 4.57 3.75
CA VAL A 43 -10.16 3.45 4.43
C VAL A 43 -9.55 3.18 5.80
N LEU A 44 -8.21 3.18 5.91
CA LEU A 44 -7.53 3.04 7.20
C LEU A 44 -7.80 4.22 8.15
N ALA A 45 -8.06 5.40 7.59
CA ALA A 45 -8.47 6.58 8.35
C ALA A 45 -9.97 6.60 8.70
N GLY A 46 -10.72 5.53 8.39
CA GLY A 46 -12.16 5.43 8.66
C GLY A 46 -13.03 6.34 7.78
N ARG A 47 -12.53 6.75 6.62
CA ARG A 47 -13.25 7.57 5.64
C ARG A 47 -13.88 6.68 4.57
N ASP A 48 -15.05 7.08 4.10
CA ASP A 48 -15.71 6.44 2.96
C ASP A 48 -14.96 6.72 1.65
N LEU A 49 -15.13 5.81 0.70
CA LEU A 49 -14.71 5.97 -0.70
C LEU A 49 -15.91 6.43 -1.54
N MET A 50 -15.68 7.25 -2.56
CA MET A 50 -16.70 7.75 -3.50
C MET A 50 -16.38 7.34 -4.94
#